data_AF-A0A1Y2DU08-F1
#
_entry.id   AF-A0A1Y2DU08-F1
#
_cell.length_a   1.000
_cell.length_b   1.000
_cell.length_c   1.000
_cell.angle_alpha   90.00
_cell.angle_beta   90.00
_cell.angle_gamma   90.00
#
_symmetry.space_group_name_H-M   'P 1'
#
loop_
_entity.id
_entity.type
_entity.pdbx_description
1 polymer ?
#
loop_
_entity_poly.entity_id
_entity_poly.type
_entity_poly.pdbx_seq_one_letter_code
_entity_poly.pdbx_strand_id
1 'polypeptide(L)'
;MPSVRPQTAVRASRAITHSTTATGTMTRCFSATTARPSSHGPQYDPPSGWLFGVKPGEKYQKEGWETPLYWGFFGSFIVAAVAYGFKPDTSIQTWALEEARRRLEAEGILEDPEKKA
;
A
#
# COMPACT_ATOMS: atom_id res chain seq x y z
N MET A 1 -66.24 51.02 8.74
CA MET A 1 -66.76 49.74 9.25
C MET A 1 -65.60 48.75 9.42
N PRO A 2 -64.97 48.64 10.60
CA PRO A 2 -64.01 47.57 10.87
C PRO A 2 -64.76 46.31 11.38
N SER A 3 -64.64 45.18 10.66
CA SER A 3 -65.19 43.90 11.13
C SER A 3 -64.22 43.24 12.10
N VAL A 4 -64.59 43.16 13.37
CA VAL A 4 -63.89 42.39 14.40
C VAL A 4 -64.23 40.90 14.20
N ARG A 5 -63.22 40.05 14.00
CA ARG A 5 -63.38 38.58 14.01
C ARG A 5 -63.03 38.03 15.40
N PRO A 6 -63.85 37.16 16.00
CA PRO A 6 -63.53 36.53 17.28
C PRO A 6 -62.48 35.43 17.11
N GLN A 7 -61.44 35.44 17.95
CA GLN A 7 -60.45 34.38 18.03
C GLN A 7 -60.99 33.25 18.90
N THR A 8 -61.17 32.05 18.33
CA THR A 8 -61.45 30.83 19.09
C THR A 8 -60.14 30.10 19.36
N ALA A 9 -59.71 30.14 20.62
CA ALA A 9 -58.57 29.36 21.10
C ALA A 9 -58.99 27.90 21.30
N VAL A 10 -58.49 26.98 20.47
CA VAL A 10 -58.68 25.53 20.68
C VAL A 10 -57.43 24.96 21.34
N ARG A 11 -57.67 24.41 22.53
CA ARG A 11 -56.71 23.79 23.46
C ARG A 11 -56.15 22.48 22.88
N ALA A 12 -54.84 22.34 22.97
CA ALA A 12 -54.07 21.19 22.50
C ALA A 12 -54.42 19.88 23.21
N SER A 13 -54.34 18.77 22.46
CA SER A 13 -54.16 17.41 23.00
C SER A 13 -52.91 16.82 22.35
N ARG A 14 -51.79 16.75 23.08
CA ARG A 14 -50.57 16.06 22.63
C ARG A 14 -50.76 14.56 22.89
N ALA A 15 -50.91 13.76 21.84
CA ALA A 15 -50.77 12.32 21.93
C ALA A 15 -49.27 11.97 21.86
N ILE A 16 -48.76 11.29 22.88
CA ILE A 16 -47.40 10.73 22.88
C ILE A 16 -47.49 9.38 22.18
N THR A 17 -47.13 9.32 20.90
CA THR A 17 -46.88 8.05 20.21
C THR A 17 -45.50 7.54 20.59
N HIS A 18 -45.44 6.39 21.27
CA HIS A 18 -44.19 5.67 21.49
C HIS A 18 -43.74 5.03 20.17
N SER A 19 -42.78 5.66 19.51
CA SER A 19 -42.07 5.07 18.38
C SER A 19 -41.12 4.00 18.91
N THR A 20 -41.39 2.73 18.65
CA THR A 20 -40.43 1.65 18.85
C THR A 20 -39.24 1.88 17.92
N THR A 21 -38.09 2.22 18.50
CA THR A 21 -36.83 2.34 17.77
C THR A 21 -36.37 0.97 17.31
N ALA A 22 -36.73 0.57 16.10
CA ALA A 22 -36.01 -0.48 15.40
C ALA A 22 -34.63 0.06 15.05
N THR A 23 -33.60 -0.35 15.80
CA THR A 23 -32.19 -0.15 15.43
C THR A 23 -31.86 -1.06 14.25
N GLY A 24 -32.36 -0.71 13.07
CA GLY A 24 -31.86 -1.25 11.82
C GLY A 24 -30.45 -0.70 11.61
N THR A 25 -29.46 -1.58 11.49
CA THR A 25 -28.12 -1.20 11.06
C THR A 25 -28.24 -0.63 9.65
N MET A 26 -28.25 0.70 9.53
CA MET A 26 -28.22 1.38 8.25
C MET A 26 -26.84 1.15 7.64
N THR A 27 -26.71 0.11 6.82
CA THR A 27 -25.56 -0.07 5.95
C THR A 27 -25.52 1.14 5.03
N ARG A 28 -24.61 2.07 5.31
CA ARG A 28 -24.41 3.23 4.44
C ARG A 28 -24.04 2.70 3.08
N CYS A 29 -24.92 2.87 2.09
CA CYS A 29 -24.56 2.69 0.69
C CYS A 29 -23.36 3.58 0.41
N PHE A 30 -22.32 3.01 -0.17
CA PHE A 30 -21.12 3.74 -0.57
C PHE A 30 -21.55 4.70 -1.69
N SER A 31 -21.86 5.96 -1.35
CA SER A 31 -22.22 6.96 -2.34
C SER A 31 -21.01 7.23 -3.24
N ALA A 32 -21.00 6.63 -4.42
CA ALA A 32 -20.13 7.04 -5.50
C ALA A 32 -20.62 8.40 -5.99
N THR A 33 -20.09 9.49 -5.44
CA THR A 33 -20.34 10.83 -5.95
C THR A 33 -19.86 10.88 -7.41
N THR A 34 -20.76 11.16 -8.35
CA THR A 34 -20.41 11.39 -9.75
C THR A 34 -19.40 12.53 -9.82
N ALA A 35 -18.16 12.21 -10.15
CA ALA A 35 -17.11 13.20 -10.38
C ALA A 35 -17.51 14.09 -11.56
N ARG A 36 -17.36 15.40 -11.40
CA ARG A 36 -17.63 16.36 -12.47
C ARG A 36 -16.62 16.15 -13.60
N PRO A 37 -17.04 16.19 -14.88
CA PRO A 37 -16.12 16.03 -16.00
C PRO A 37 -15.11 17.18 -16.02
N SER A 38 -13.84 16.87 -15.78
CA SER A 38 -12.74 17.77 -16.08
C SER A 38 -12.50 17.71 -17.59
N SER A 39 -12.76 18.82 -18.28
CA SER A 39 -12.41 18.95 -19.70
C SER A 39 -10.91 18.70 -19.83
N HIS A 40 -10.55 17.68 -20.63
CA HIS A 40 -9.19 17.16 -20.93
C HIS A 40 -8.63 16.02 -20.07
N GLY A 41 -9.43 15.35 -19.22
CA GLY A 41 -9.02 14.13 -18.51
C GLY A 41 -9.52 12.82 -19.15
N PRO A 42 -8.94 11.65 -18.81
CA PRO A 42 -9.49 10.35 -19.17
C PRO A 42 -10.95 10.26 -18.75
N GLN A 43 -11.80 9.73 -19.63
CA GLN A 43 -13.22 9.56 -19.36
C GLN A 43 -13.41 8.68 -18.12
N TYR A 44 -14.28 9.13 -17.19
CA TYR A 44 -14.56 8.39 -15.95
C TYR A 44 -15.02 6.98 -16.27
N ASP A 45 -14.27 5.98 -15.78
CA ASP A 45 -14.64 4.57 -15.84
C ASP A 45 -15.45 4.21 -14.58
N PRO A 46 -16.75 3.90 -14.70
CA PRO A 46 -17.57 3.55 -13.56
C PRO A 46 -17.09 2.24 -12.91
N PRO A 47 -17.34 2.05 -11.60
CA PRO A 47 -16.92 0.83 -10.90
C PRO A 47 -17.61 -0.39 -11.50
N SER A 48 -16.86 -1.16 -12.29
CA SER A 48 -17.38 -2.25 -13.12
C SER A 48 -17.47 -3.59 -12.37
N GLY A 49 -16.82 -3.71 -11.21
CA GLY A 49 -16.85 -4.90 -10.35
C GLY A 49 -15.83 -6.00 -10.72
N TRP A 50 -14.91 -5.73 -11.65
CA TRP A 50 -13.89 -6.68 -12.10
C TRP A 50 -12.57 -6.41 -11.37
N LEU A 51 -11.84 -7.47 -11.00
CA LEU A 51 -10.74 -7.42 -10.03
C LEU A 51 -9.59 -6.44 -10.40
N PHE A 52 -9.43 -6.09 -11.67
CA PHE A 52 -8.41 -5.16 -12.15
C PHE A 52 -8.93 -4.22 -13.26
N GLY A 53 -10.24 -3.99 -13.32
CA GLY A 53 -10.86 -3.24 -14.42
C GLY A 53 -10.82 -3.94 -15.79
N VAL A 54 -10.23 -5.15 -15.86
CA VAL A 54 -10.17 -5.98 -17.07
C VAL A 54 -11.37 -6.91 -17.10
N LYS A 55 -12.09 -6.92 -18.21
CA LYS A 55 -13.15 -7.88 -18.52
C LYS A 55 -12.56 -9.28 -18.72
N PRO A 56 -13.02 -10.32 -18.01
CA PRO A 56 -12.82 -11.71 -18.37
C PRO A 56 -13.07 -11.98 -19.85
N GLY A 57 -12.00 -12.44 -20.50
CA GLY A 57 -11.92 -12.66 -21.94
C GLY A 57 -11.07 -11.63 -22.69
N GLU A 58 -10.77 -10.47 -22.09
CA GLU A 58 -9.94 -9.44 -22.70
C GLU A 58 -8.50 -9.55 -22.21
N LYS A 59 -7.53 -9.42 -23.14
CA LYS A 59 -6.11 -9.50 -22.80
C LYS A 59 -5.67 -8.17 -22.22
N TYR A 60 -4.93 -8.23 -21.11
CA TYR A 60 -4.33 -7.07 -20.48
C TYR A 60 -3.45 -6.30 -21.49
N GLN A 61 -3.66 -4.98 -21.58
CA GLN A 61 -2.82 -4.09 -22.37
C GLN A 61 -1.71 -3.56 -21.47
N LYS A 62 -0.46 -3.82 -21.84
CA LYS A 62 0.69 -3.38 -21.07
C LYS A 62 0.71 -1.86 -21.00
N GLU A 63 0.62 -1.31 -19.80
CA GLU A 63 0.69 0.14 -19.63
C GLU A 63 2.13 0.64 -19.87
N GLY A 64 2.27 1.82 -20.48
CA GLY A 64 3.59 2.34 -20.89
C GLY A 64 4.59 2.54 -19.74
N TRP A 65 4.10 2.67 -18.50
CA TRP A 65 4.90 2.82 -17.29
C TRP A 65 5.46 1.50 -16.75
N GLU A 66 4.85 0.36 -17.09
CA GLU A 66 5.26 -0.93 -16.54
C GLU A 66 6.63 -1.33 -17.03
N THR A 67 6.93 -1.07 -18.30
CA THR A 67 8.24 -1.40 -18.90
C THR A 67 9.39 -0.72 -18.15
N PRO A 68 9.41 0.63 -17.97
CA PRO A 68 10.48 1.27 -17.23
C PRO A 68 10.49 0.88 -15.75
N LEU A 69 9.34 0.58 -15.12
CA LEU A 69 9.34 0.07 -13.75
C LEU A 69 9.99 -1.33 -13.67
N TYR A 70 9.59 -2.27 -14.51
CA TYR A 70 10.17 -3.61 -14.50
C TYR A 70 11.67 -3.60 -14.79
N TRP A 71 12.09 -2.86 -15.81
CA TRP A 71 13.51 -2.80 -16.18
C TRP A 71 14.34 -1.94 -15.24
N GLY A 72 13.84 -0.78 -14.83
CA GLY A 72 14.55 0.14 -13.95
C GLY A 72 14.59 -0.38 -12.52
N PHE A 73 13.43 -0.64 -11.92
CA PHE A 73 13.35 -1.03 -10.51
C PHE A 73 13.91 -2.43 -10.27
N PHE A 74 13.42 -3.46 -10.97
CA PHE A 74 13.95 -4.81 -10.77
C PHE A 74 15.36 -4.98 -11.34
N GLY A 75 15.70 -4.28 -12.43
CA GLY A 75 17.08 -4.22 -12.89
C GLY A 75 18.02 -3.63 -11.83
N SER A 76 17.59 -2.58 -11.13
CA SER A 76 18.38 -2.00 -10.03
C SER A 76 18.58 -2.96 -8.86
N PHE A 77 17.59 -3.79 -8.53
CA PHE A 77 17.75 -4.83 -7.51
C PHE A 77 18.76 -5.89 -7.89
N ILE A 78 18.79 -6.33 -9.15
CA ILE A 78 19.80 -7.28 -9.64
C ILE A 78 21.19 -6.66 -9.52
N VAL A 79 21.36 -5.41 -9.97
CA VAL A 79 22.63 -4.68 -9.87
C VAL A 79 23.06 -4.53 -8.40
N ALA A 80 22.13 -4.19 -7.51
CA ALA A 80 22.40 -4.06 -6.08
C ALA A 80 22.81 -5.39 -5.44
N ALA A 81 22.16 -6.49 -5.80
CA ALA A 81 22.51 -7.82 -5.30
C ALA A 81 23.92 -8.24 -5.73
N VAL A 82 24.27 -8.00 -7.01
CA VAL A 82 25.62 -8.25 -7.54
C VAL A 82 26.65 -7.39 -6.81
N ALA A 83 26.41 -6.07 -6.70
CA ALA A 83 27.32 -5.16 -6.01
C ALA A 83 27.52 -5.55 -4.54
N TYR A 84 26.46 -6.01 -3.86
CA TYR A 84 26.54 -6.47 -2.49
C TYR A 84 27.33 -7.79 -2.36
N GLY A 85 27.11 -8.74 -3.27
CA GLY A 85 27.81 -10.03 -3.25
C GLY A 85 29.31 -9.94 -3.55
N PHE A 86 29.72 -8.99 -4.41
CA PHE A 86 31.13 -8.76 -4.77
C PHE A 86 31.79 -7.60 -4.00
N LYS A 87 31.13 -7.12 -2.95
CA LYS A 87 31.73 -6.11 -2.06
C LYS A 87 33.05 -6.69 -1.50
N PRO A 88 34.16 -5.92 -1.54
CA PRO A 88 35.42 -6.37 -0.96
C PRO A 88 35.28 -6.55 0.56
N ASP A 89 35.87 -7.63 1.08
CA ASP A 89 35.95 -7.89 2.52
C ASP A 89 36.92 -6.91 3.18
N THR A 90 36.38 -5.77 3.62
CA THR A 90 37.11 -4.75 4.40
C THR A 90 36.84 -4.89 5.91
N SER A 91 36.52 -6.10 6.37
CA SER A 91 36.22 -6.38 7.77
C SER A 91 37.50 -6.38 8.60
N ILE A 92 37.48 -5.81 9.80
CA ILE A 92 38.62 -5.88 10.73
C ILE A 92 38.90 -7.31 11.20
N GLN A 93 37.90 -8.19 11.13
CA GLN A 93 38.01 -9.57 11.58
C GLN A 93 38.88 -10.42 10.66
N THR A 94 38.83 -10.17 9.34
CA THR A 94 39.69 -10.88 8.38
C THR A 94 41.16 -10.52 8.63
N TRP A 95 41.44 -9.22 8.78
CA TRP A 95 42.78 -8.75 9.17
C TRP A 95 43.20 -9.31 10.54
N ALA A 96 42.33 -9.27 11.54
CA ALA A 96 42.65 -9.76 12.88
C ALA A 96 42.93 -11.26 12.93
N LEU A 97 42.22 -12.07 12.13
CA LEU A 97 42.47 -13.51 12.01
C LEU A 97 43.82 -13.79 11.35
N GLU A 98 44.16 -13.06 10.29
CA GLU A 98 45.43 -13.20 9.58
C GLU A 98 46.61 -12.76 10.47
N GLU A 99 46.45 -11.66 11.21
CA GLU A 99 47.45 -11.18 12.16
C GLU A 99 47.59 -12.13 13.36
N ALA A 100 46.48 -12.69 13.88
CA ALA A 100 46.51 -13.71 14.93
C ALA A 100 47.22 -14.99 14.45
N ARG A 101 46.97 -15.41 13.21
CA ARG A 101 47.67 -16.54 12.58
C ARG A 101 49.17 -16.30 12.50
N ARG A 102 49.58 -15.11 12.04
CA ARG A 102 51.00 -14.73 11.96
C ARG A 102 51.72 -14.77 13.31
N ARG A 103 51.03 -14.40 14.40
CA ARG A 103 51.57 -14.52 15.76
C ARG A 103 51.67 -15.97 16.22
N LEU A 104 50.67 -16.79 15.93
CA LEU A 104 50.67 -18.23 16.25
C LEU A 104 51.70 -19.04 15.44
N GLU A 105 51.95 -18.66 14.19
CA GLU A 105 53.02 -19.21 13.34
C GLU A 105 54.41 -18.82 13.87
N ALA A 106 54.58 -17.57 14.33
CA ALA A 106 55.80 -17.12 14.99
C ALA A 106 56.05 -17.82 16.34
N GLU A 107 54.99 -18.23 17.04
CA GLU A 107 55.04 -19.03 18.27
C GLU A 107 55.18 -20.54 18.02
N GLY A 108 55.20 -20.98 16.75
CA GLY A 108 55.51 -22.37 16.35
C GLY A 108 54.46 -23.43 16.75
N ILE A 109 53.24 -23.01 17.11
CA ILE A 109 52.17 -23.88 17.64
C ILE A 109 51.24 -24.44 16.55
N LEU A 110 51.24 -23.88 15.33
CA LEU A 110 50.36 -24.30 14.24
C LEU A 110 51.17 -24.83 13.05
N GLU A 111 50.95 -26.09 12.67
CA GLU A 111 51.52 -26.71 11.46
C GLU A 111 50.76 -26.22 10.21
N ASP A 112 51.49 -25.88 9.14
CA ASP A 112 50.92 -25.33 7.90
C ASP A 112 49.80 -26.23 7.34
N PRO A 113 48.57 -25.72 7.20
CA PRO A 113 47.47 -26.50 6.63
C PRO A 113 47.71 -26.88 5.16
N GLU A 114 48.59 -26.18 4.44
CA GLU A 114 48.99 -26.52 3.06
C GLU A 114 49.86 -27.78 2.96
N LYS A 115 50.50 -28.23 4.05
CA LYS A 115 51.25 -29.51 4.06
C LYS A 115 50.36 -30.74 4.25
N LYS A 116 49.08 -30.55 4.59
CA LYS A 116 48.13 -31.63 4.90
C LYS A 116 47.09 -31.87 3.80
N ALA A 117 47.17 -31.11 2.70
CA ALA A 117 46.33 -31.25 1.51
C ALA A 117 47.06 -32.01 0.39
#